data_AF-A0AAV7ZCD4-F1
#
_entry.id   AF-A0AAV7ZCD4-F1
#
_cell.length_a   1.000
_cell.length_b   1.000
_cell.length_c   1.000
_cell.angle_alpha   90.00
_cell.angle_beta   90.00
_cell.angle_gamma   90.00
#
_symmetry.space_group_name_H-M   'P 1'
#
loop_
_entity.id
_entity.type
_entity.pdbx_description
1 polymer ?
#
loop_
_entity_poly.entity_id
_entity_poly.type
_entity_poly.pdbx_seq_one_letter_code
_entity_poly.pdbx_strand_id
1 'polypeptide(L)'
;MEILIEELKTTHQKTLQETDTQLRFTLESLESAVEFVSAMSEDEEMMFQILNEWKDSLHEEKRDITIKKSQKDYHRVLSKVGKHLVSLPSNEIPFLTSKKLERELIDQLIAEHLYRIGDFELADQFVQDSGSKIPEGFRGLMVQMHQILNQLDQRDISSALNWVHQTLQLREKDSVKEKEVKKKLIQETSKNETEIKMEKEIEIKKEEQKRKRN
;
A
#
# COMPACT_ATOMS: atom_id res chain seq x y z
N MET A 1 -1.44 -8.04 -23.79
CA MET A 1 -1.85 -8.09 -22.37
C MET A 1 -0.77 -7.53 -21.45
N GLU A 2 0.50 -7.93 -21.61
CA GLU A 2 1.63 -7.44 -20.80
C GLU A 2 1.73 -5.91 -20.74
N ILE A 3 1.59 -5.22 -21.87
CA ILE A 3 1.59 -3.75 -21.93
C ILE A 3 0.48 -3.13 -21.06
N LEU A 4 -0.73 -3.70 -21.08
CA LEU A 4 -1.86 -3.20 -20.28
C LEU A 4 -1.68 -3.49 -18.78
N ILE A 5 -1.04 -4.62 -18.44
CA ILE A 5 -0.71 -4.97 -17.05
C ILE A 5 0.36 -4.01 -16.50
N GLU A 6 1.39 -3.72 -17.29
CA GLU A 6 2.40 -2.73 -16.90
C GLU A 6 1.81 -1.32 -16.82
N GLU A 7 0.90 -0.93 -17.74
CA GLU A 7 0.15 0.32 -17.66
C GLU A 7 -0.69 0.38 -16.36
N LEU A 8 -1.35 -0.71 -15.97
CA LEU A 8 -2.15 -0.81 -14.73
C LEU A 8 -1.28 -0.68 -13.48
N LYS A 9 -0.15 -1.40 -13.42
CA LYS A 9 0.80 -1.29 -12.29
C LYS A 9 1.31 0.13 -12.15
N THR A 10 1.70 0.74 -13.26
CA THR A 10 2.27 2.10 -13.28
C THR A 10 1.22 3.12 -12.85
N THR A 11 -0.02 3.03 -13.36
CA THR A 11 -1.12 3.94 -12.93
C THR A 11 -1.54 3.72 -11.50
N HIS A 12 -1.54 2.48 -11.00
CA HIS A 12 -1.81 2.19 -9.60
C HIS A 12 -0.75 2.81 -8.67
N GLN A 13 0.52 2.60 -8.98
CA GLN A 13 1.64 3.15 -8.20
C GLN A 13 1.62 4.68 -8.21
N LYS A 14 1.34 5.30 -9.35
CA LYS A 14 1.17 6.75 -9.45
C LYS A 14 0.02 7.26 -8.58
N THR A 15 -1.13 6.59 -8.61
CA THR A 15 -2.31 6.95 -7.79
C THR A 15 -1.99 6.86 -6.30
N LEU A 16 -1.28 5.81 -5.88
CA LEU A 16 -0.81 5.66 -4.50
C LEU A 16 0.13 6.80 -4.09
N GLN A 17 1.10 7.14 -4.94
CA GLN A 17 2.04 8.24 -4.67
C GLN A 17 1.34 9.60 -4.59
N GLU A 18 0.41 9.88 -5.49
CA GLU A 18 -0.37 11.13 -5.46
C GLU A 18 -1.24 11.19 -4.19
N THR A 19 -1.85 10.09 -3.77
CA THR A 19 -2.63 10.04 -2.53
C THR A 19 -1.75 10.24 -1.28
N ASP A 20 -0.60 9.57 -1.21
CA ASP A 20 0.36 9.66 -0.09
C ASP A 20 0.95 11.08 0.03
N THR A 21 1.28 11.71 -1.10
CA THR A 21 1.80 13.09 -1.12
C THR A 21 0.76 14.09 -0.61
N GLN A 22 -0.50 13.94 -1.02
CA GLN A 22 -1.57 14.84 -0.55
C GLN A 22 -1.86 14.61 0.95
N LEU A 23 -1.89 13.36 1.41
CA LEU A 23 -2.05 13.06 2.84
C LEU A 23 -0.95 13.70 3.69
N ARG A 24 0.33 13.56 3.29
CA ARG A 24 1.46 14.20 3.99
C ARG A 24 1.32 15.71 4.05
N PHE A 25 0.99 16.34 2.92
CA PHE A 25 0.79 17.78 2.89
C PHE A 25 -0.33 18.21 3.85
N THR A 26 -1.48 17.52 3.85
CA THR A 26 -2.58 17.87 4.76
C THR A 26 -2.20 17.71 6.23
N LEU A 27 -1.38 16.71 6.56
CA LEU A 27 -0.89 16.48 7.91
C LEU A 27 0.08 17.57 8.35
N GLU A 28 1.09 17.89 7.54
CA GLU A 28 2.05 18.96 7.83
C GLU A 28 1.33 20.30 8.00
N SER A 29 0.32 20.57 7.16
CA SER A 29 -0.50 21.78 7.27
C SER A 29 -1.38 21.79 8.53
N LEU A 30 -1.87 20.64 8.99
CA LEU A 30 -2.63 20.49 10.24
C LEU A 30 -1.71 20.63 11.46
N GLU A 31 -0.55 19.99 11.46
CA GLU A 31 0.45 20.07 12.54
C GLU A 31 0.93 21.51 12.71
N SER A 32 1.24 22.20 11.61
CA SER A 32 1.62 23.62 11.64
C SER A 32 0.51 24.52 12.20
N ALA A 33 -0.76 24.24 11.88
CA ALA A 33 -1.89 24.99 12.43
C ALA A 33 -2.08 24.74 13.94
N VAL A 34 -1.91 23.49 14.38
CA VAL A 34 -2.02 23.11 15.81
C VAL A 34 -0.90 23.73 16.65
N GLU A 35 0.35 23.68 16.18
CA GLU A 35 1.48 24.31 16.86
C GLU A 35 1.28 25.83 16.99
N PHE A 36 0.75 26.47 15.95
CA PHE A 36 0.57 27.91 15.92
C PHE A 36 -0.59 28.40 16.81
N VAL A 37 -1.74 27.71 16.78
CA VAL A 37 -2.88 27.98 17.68
C VAL A 37 -2.48 27.73 19.14
N SER A 38 -1.61 26.75 19.40
CA SER A 38 -1.11 26.50 20.76
C SER A 38 -0.13 27.57 21.25
N ALA A 39 0.52 28.30 20.34
CA ALA A 39 1.51 29.33 20.65
C ALA A 39 0.93 30.74 20.83
N MET A 40 -0.31 31.00 20.40
CA MET A 40 -0.94 32.33 20.44
C MET A 40 -2.20 32.30 21.29
N SER A 41 -2.24 33.05 22.40
CA SER A 41 -3.32 32.95 23.39
C SER A 41 -4.21 34.19 23.58
N GLU A 42 -4.00 35.32 22.90
CA GLU A 42 -4.76 36.55 23.24
C GLU A 42 -5.32 37.41 22.07
N ASP A 43 -5.03 37.10 20.80
CA ASP A 43 -5.56 37.89 19.66
C ASP A 43 -6.55 37.08 18.81
N GLU A 44 -7.84 37.27 19.11
CA GLU A 44 -8.97 36.57 18.49
C GLU A 44 -9.15 36.95 17.01
N GLU A 45 -8.81 38.19 16.64
CA GLU A 45 -9.02 38.75 15.29
C GLU A 45 -7.95 38.22 14.32
N MET A 46 -6.71 38.11 14.79
CA MET A 46 -5.61 37.47 14.06
C MET A 46 -5.83 35.95 13.93
N MET A 47 -6.35 35.27 14.97
CA MET A 47 -6.74 33.86 14.87
C MET A 47 -7.78 33.61 13.77
N PHE A 48 -8.81 34.47 13.66
CA PHE A 48 -9.85 34.33 12.64
C PHE A 48 -9.32 34.56 11.22
N GLN A 49 -8.41 35.52 11.00
CA GLN A 49 -7.80 35.72 9.69
C GLN A 49 -6.97 34.51 9.26
N ILE A 50 -6.16 33.96 10.16
CA ILE A 50 -5.29 32.81 9.87
C ILE A 50 -6.10 31.53 9.66
N LEU A 51 -7.17 31.32 10.44
CA LEU A 51 -8.09 30.19 10.21
C LEU A 51 -8.77 30.28 8.85
N ASN A 52 -9.07 31.48 8.36
CA ASN A 52 -9.58 31.67 7.01
C ASN A 52 -8.51 31.44 5.93
N GLU A 53 -7.28 31.93 6.10
CA GLU A 53 -6.18 31.61 5.18
C GLU A 53 -5.87 30.11 5.14
N TRP A 54 -5.92 29.43 6.29
CA TRP A 54 -5.74 27.99 6.39
C TRP A 54 -6.90 27.22 5.75
N LYS A 55 -8.14 27.66 6.00
CA LYS A 55 -9.33 27.13 5.34
C LYS A 55 -9.20 27.28 3.82
N ASP A 56 -8.75 28.42 3.32
CA ASP A 56 -8.55 28.67 1.90
C ASP A 56 -7.39 27.84 1.32
N SER A 57 -6.32 27.65 2.09
CA SER A 57 -5.23 26.74 1.75
C SER A 57 -5.71 25.29 1.66
N LEU A 58 -6.58 24.82 2.57
CA LEU A 58 -7.17 23.47 2.51
C LEU A 58 -8.23 23.32 1.43
N HIS A 59 -9.04 24.35 1.20
CA HIS A 59 -10.09 24.39 0.19
C HIS A 59 -9.57 24.54 -1.23
N GLU A 60 -8.26 24.46 -1.46
CA GLU A 60 -7.71 24.47 -2.80
C GLU A 60 -8.22 23.25 -3.58
N GLU A 61 -9.35 23.45 -4.26
CA GLU A 61 -10.19 22.50 -4.99
C GLU A 61 -9.36 21.61 -5.94
N LYS A 62 -8.20 22.12 -6.37
CA LYS A 62 -7.20 21.44 -7.18
C LYS A 62 -6.70 20.11 -6.57
N ARG A 63 -6.64 19.97 -5.24
CA ARG A 63 -6.10 18.76 -4.59
C ARG A 63 -7.06 17.58 -4.70
N ASP A 64 -8.32 17.81 -4.37
CA ASP A 64 -9.39 16.82 -4.53
C ASP A 64 -9.59 16.46 -6.02
N ILE A 65 -9.50 17.46 -6.91
CA ILE A 65 -9.48 17.22 -8.36
C ILE A 65 -8.32 16.31 -8.79
N THR A 66 -7.13 16.47 -8.19
CA THR A 66 -5.94 15.68 -8.54
C THR A 66 -6.09 14.23 -8.12
N ILE A 67 -6.56 13.97 -6.90
CA ILE A 67 -6.82 12.60 -6.41
C ILE A 67 -7.96 11.95 -7.22
N LYS A 68 -9.06 12.66 -7.43
CA LYS A 68 -10.18 12.16 -8.25
C LYS A 68 -9.74 11.84 -9.67
N LYS A 69 -8.87 12.67 -10.26
CA LYS A 69 -8.32 12.44 -11.60
C LYS A 69 -7.40 11.22 -11.65
N SER A 70 -6.48 11.07 -10.69
CA SER A 70 -5.58 9.92 -10.65
C SER A 70 -6.35 8.61 -10.44
N GLN A 71 -7.35 8.60 -9.54
CA GLN A 71 -8.26 7.47 -9.36
C GLN A 71 -9.05 7.17 -10.63
N LYS A 72 -9.59 8.19 -11.31
CA LYS A 72 -10.30 8.02 -12.58
C LYS A 72 -9.42 7.39 -13.66
N ASP A 73 -8.16 7.82 -13.76
CA ASP A 73 -7.20 7.27 -14.71
C ASP A 73 -6.86 5.81 -14.39
N TYR A 74 -6.65 5.48 -13.11
CA TYR A 74 -6.49 4.09 -12.66
C TYR A 74 -7.70 3.21 -13.02
N HIS A 75 -8.91 3.66 -12.68
CA HIS A 75 -10.15 2.93 -12.98
C HIS A 75 -10.38 2.78 -14.49
N ARG A 76 -9.96 3.75 -15.30
CA ARG A 76 -10.01 3.66 -16.76
C ARG A 76 -9.11 2.54 -17.27
N VAL A 77 -7.86 2.44 -16.79
CA VAL A 77 -6.93 1.38 -17.19
C VAL A 77 -7.39 0.02 -16.69
N LEU A 78 -7.86 -0.07 -15.44
CA LEU A 78 -8.46 -1.27 -14.86
C LEU A 78 -9.64 -1.78 -15.71
N SER A 79 -10.51 -0.87 -16.15
CA SER A 79 -11.64 -1.20 -17.03
C SER A 79 -11.18 -1.72 -18.39
N LYS A 80 -10.10 -1.16 -18.98
CA LYS A 80 -9.53 -1.67 -20.24
C LYS A 80 -8.98 -3.08 -20.07
N VAL A 81 -8.27 -3.35 -18.96
CA VAL A 81 -7.75 -4.67 -18.62
C VAL A 81 -8.90 -5.67 -18.46
N GLY A 82 -9.93 -5.32 -17.68
CA GLY A 82 -11.11 -6.17 -17.48
C GLY A 82 -11.84 -6.48 -18.79
N LYS A 83 -12.03 -5.48 -19.67
CA LYS A 83 -12.62 -5.69 -21.00
C LYS A 83 -11.78 -6.62 -21.88
N HIS A 84 -10.45 -6.46 -21.88
CA HIS A 84 -9.56 -7.38 -22.59
C HIS A 84 -9.61 -8.79 -22.01
N LEU A 85 -9.70 -8.93 -20.68
CA LEU A 85 -9.81 -10.24 -20.02
C LEU A 85 -11.07 -10.98 -20.45
N VAL A 86 -12.22 -10.29 -20.50
CA VAL A 86 -13.50 -10.84 -20.94
C VAL A 86 -13.52 -11.15 -22.44
N SER A 87 -12.78 -10.37 -23.23
CA SER A 87 -12.65 -10.52 -24.69
C SER A 87 -11.79 -11.71 -25.11
N LEU A 88 -10.98 -12.27 -24.22
CA LEU A 88 -10.07 -13.35 -24.58
C LEU A 88 -10.83 -14.67 -24.67
N PRO A 89 -10.61 -15.45 -25.74
CA PRO A 89 -11.26 -16.74 -25.88
C PRO A 89 -10.78 -17.65 -24.74
N SER A 90 -11.70 -18.47 -24.20
CA SER A 90 -11.53 -19.18 -22.93
C SER A 90 -10.34 -20.17 -22.90
N ASN A 91 -9.80 -20.51 -24.07
CA ASN A 91 -8.61 -21.32 -24.29
C ASN A 91 -7.27 -20.57 -24.13
N GLU A 92 -7.25 -19.23 -24.21
CA GLU A 92 -6.05 -18.40 -24.05
C GLU A 92 -5.77 -18.00 -22.59
N ILE A 93 -6.72 -18.27 -21.68
CA ILE A 93 -6.53 -18.10 -20.25
C ILE A 93 -6.79 -19.43 -19.55
N PRO A 94 -5.82 -20.37 -19.58
CA PRO A 94 -5.95 -21.66 -18.91
C PRO A 94 -6.34 -21.50 -17.43
N PHE A 95 -5.91 -20.42 -16.77
CA PHE A 95 -6.28 -20.12 -15.39
C PHE A 95 -7.79 -19.88 -15.18
N LEU A 96 -8.50 -19.27 -16.14
CA LEU A 96 -9.95 -18.98 -16.01
C LEU A 96 -10.82 -20.19 -16.37
N THR A 97 -10.33 -21.09 -17.21
CA THR A 97 -11.06 -22.30 -17.61
C THR A 97 -10.72 -23.55 -16.81
N SER A 98 -9.53 -23.60 -16.20
CA SER A 98 -9.08 -24.79 -15.44
C SER A 98 -9.28 -24.68 -13.92
N LYS A 99 -9.32 -23.48 -13.35
CA LYS A 99 -9.74 -23.30 -11.96
C LYS A 99 -11.25 -23.08 -11.92
N LYS A 100 -11.98 -24.08 -11.41
CA LYS A 100 -13.20 -23.75 -10.66
C LYS A 100 -12.80 -22.64 -9.70
N LEU A 101 -13.48 -21.49 -9.76
CA LEU A 101 -13.27 -20.40 -8.81
C LEU A 101 -13.34 -21.03 -7.42
N GLU A 102 -12.18 -21.15 -6.76
CA GLU A 102 -12.05 -21.93 -5.55
C GLU A 102 -12.98 -21.26 -4.53
N ARG A 103 -13.87 -22.04 -3.92
CA ARG A 103 -14.84 -21.53 -2.95
C ARG A 103 -14.14 -20.67 -1.88
N GLU A 104 -12.96 -21.12 -1.46
CA GLU A 104 -12.05 -20.42 -0.56
C GLU A 104 -11.67 -18.99 -1.01
N LEU A 105 -11.45 -18.77 -2.31
CA LEU A 105 -11.14 -17.46 -2.88
C LEU A 105 -12.34 -16.52 -2.87
N ILE A 106 -13.53 -17.06 -3.13
CA ILE A 106 -14.80 -16.29 -3.08
C ILE A 106 -15.10 -15.92 -1.63
N ASP A 107 -15.00 -16.88 -0.72
CA ASP A 107 -15.30 -16.67 0.68
C ASP A 107 -14.32 -15.65 1.29
N GLN A 108 -13.01 -15.74 0.96
CA GLN A 108 -12.05 -14.71 1.32
C GLN A 108 -12.44 -13.32 0.77
N LEU A 109 -12.83 -13.23 -0.51
CA LEU A 109 -13.21 -11.96 -1.12
C LEU A 109 -14.44 -11.33 -0.44
N ILE A 110 -15.44 -12.14 -0.10
CA ILE A 110 -16.64 -11.71 0.62
C ILE A 110 -16.27 -11.20 2.00
N ALA A 111 -15.49 -11.96 2.76
CA ALA A 111 -15.03 -11.55 4.08
C ALA A 111 -14.23 -10.23 4.03
N GLU A 112 -13.29 -10.09 3.09
CA GLU A 112 -12.55 -8.84 2.91
C GLU A 112 -13.44 -7.65 2.51
N HIS A 113 -14.53 -7.91 1.78
CA HIS A 113 -15.49 -6.88 1.40
C HIS A 113 -16.29 -6.41 2.63
N LEU A 114 -16.78 -7.34 3.45
CA LEU A 114 -17.51 -7.04 4.68
C LEU A 114 -16.67 -6.21 5.67
N TYR A 115 -15.39 -6.56 5.84
CA TYR A 115 -14.46 -5.75 6.63
C TYR A 115 -14.25 -4.34 6.06
N ARG A 116 -14.18 -4.19 4.73
CA ARG A 116 -14.00 -2.88 4.08
C ARG A 116 -15.19 -1.95 4.29
N ILE A 117 -16.42 -2.47 4.24
CA ILE A 117 -17.63 -1.66 4.45
C ILE A 117 -17.89 -1.37 5.94
N GLY A 118 -17.16 -1.99 6.86
CA GLY A 118 -17.26 -1.77 8.30
C GLY A 118 -18.27 -2.66 9.01
N ASP A 119 -18.82 -3.66 8.32
CA ASP A 119 -19.71 -4.66 8.94
C ASP A 119 -18.87 -5.78 9.57
N PHE A 120 -18.20 -5.43 10.67
CA PHE A 120 -17.24 -6.30 11.34
C PHE A 120 -17.90 -7.54 11.96
N GLU A 121 -19.13 -7.41 12.46
CA GLU A 121 -19.87 -8.51 13.07
C GLU A 121 -20.23 -9.56 12.02
N LEU A 122 -20.78 -9.13 10.88
CA LEU A 122 -21.09 -10.03 9.77
C LEU A 122 -19.81 -10.62 9.16
N ALA A 123 -18.73 -9.84 9.06
CA ALA A 123 -17.44 -10.33 8.58
C ALA A 123 -16.87 -11.42 9.48
N ASP A 124 -16.92 -11.23 10.81
CA ASP A 124 -16.41 -12.19 11.80
C ASP A 124 -17.23 -13.49 11.76
N GLN A 125 -18.57 -13.38 11.74
CA GLN A 125 -19.46 -14.54 11.60
C GLN A 125 -19.22 -15.28 10.28
N PHE A 126 -19.10 -14.54 9.17
CA PHE A 126 -18.85 -15.13 7.87
C PHE A 126 -17.51 -15.86 7.83
N VAL A 127 -16.44 -15.30 8.40
CA VAL A 127 -15.12 -15.94 8.49
C VAL A 127 -15.18 -17.21 9.33
N GLN A 128 -15.92 -17.17 10.45
CA GLN A 128 -16.13 -18.32 11.31
C GLN A 128 -16.88 -19.45 10.59
N ASP A 129 -17.93 -19.13 9.84
CA ASP A 129 -18.78 -20.11 9.16
C ASP A 129 -18.13 -20.68 7.89
N SER A 130 -17.39 -19.84 7.15
CA SER A 130 -16.74 -20.23 5.89
C SER A 130 -15.36 -20.86 6.09
N GLY A 131 -14.73 -20.66 7.26
CA GLY A 131 -13.33 -21.03 7.48
C GLY A 131 -12.34 -20.25 6.62
N SER A 132 -12.76 -19.07 6.12
CA SER A 132 -11.95 -18.23 5.23
C SER A 132 -10.66 -17.76 5.88
N LYS A 133 -9.57 -17.78 5.12
CA LYS A 133 -8.28 -17.25 5.57
C LYS A 133 -8.16 -15.79 5.18
N ILE A 134 -8.26 -14.92 6.18
CA ILE A 134 -8.05 -13.49 6.01
C ILE A 134 -6.57 -13.18 6.29
N PRO A 135 -5.94 -12.28 5.51
CA PRO A 135 -4.57 -11.88 5.78
C PRO A 135 -4.39 -11.37 7.21
N GLU A 136 -3.30 -11.78 7.85
CA GLU A 136 -2.99 -11.38 9.22
C GLU A 136 -2.96 -9.85 9.35
N GLY A 137 -3.64 -9.32 10.37
CA GLY A 137 -3.74 -7.87 10.60
C GLY A 137 -4.75 -7.13 9.72
N PHE A 138 -5.35 -7.74 8.68
CA PHE A 138 -6.30 -7.05 7.79
C PHE A 138 -7.54 -6.55 8.54
N ARG A 139 -8.15 -7.38 9.38
CA ARG A 139 -9.27 -6.99 10.25
C ARG A 139 -8.89 -5.80 11.14
N GLY A 140 -7.73 -5.88 11.79
CA GLY A 140 -7.26 -4.82 12.69
C GLY A 140 -7.06 -3.49 11.97
N LEU A 141 -6.51 -3.53 10.75
CA LEU A 141 -6.36 -2.35 9.90
C LEU A 141 -7.71 -1.74 9.52
N MET A 142 -8.69 -2.56 9.11
CA MET A 142 -10.02 -2.07 8.73
C MET A 142 -10.76 -1.47 9.94
N VAL A 143 -10.64 -2.10 11.12
CA VAL A 143 -11.21 -1.56 12.37
C VAL A 143 -10.60 -0.20 12.71
N GLN A 144 -9.27 -0.08 12.66
CA GLN A 144 -8.60 1.20 12.92
C GLN A 144 -9.05 2.27 11.93
N MET A 145 -9.12 1.93 10.63
CA MET A 145 -9.59 2.84 9.59
C MET A 145 -10.99 3.39 9.90
N HIS A 146 -11.95 2.51 10.22
CA HIS A 146 -13.31 2.92 10.58
C HIS A 146 -13.38 3.72 11.89
N GLN A 147 -12.51 3.44 12.86
CA GLN A 147 -12.40 4.25 14.08
C GLN A 147 -11.97 5.69 13.79
N ILE A 148 -10.99 5.88 12.89
CA ILE A 148 -10.53 7.23 12.51
C ILE A 148 -11.61 7.97 11.74
N LEU A 149 -12.30 7.29 10.82
CA LEU A 149 -13.43 7.90 10.10
C LEU A 149 -14.50 8.40 11.06
N ASN A 150 -14.85 7.60 12.08
CA ASN A 150 -15.80 8.01 13.12
C ASN A 150 -15.29 9.19 13.97
N GLN A 151 -14.00 9.24 14.29
CA GLN A 151 -13.39 10.36 15.02
C GLN A 151 -13.44 11.65 14.20
N LEU A 152 -13.15 11.57 12.90
CA LEU A 152 -13.25 12.69 11.97
C LEU A 152 -14.70 13.19 11.85
N ASP A 153 -15.68 12.28 11.78
CA ASP A 153 -17.11 12.64 11.77
C ASP A 153 -17.54 13.36 13.06
N GLN A 154 -16.96 12.98 14.21
CA GLN A 154 -17.17 13.63 15.50
C GLN A 154 -16.37 14.92 15.68
N ARG A 155 -15.65 15.37 14.63
CA ARG A 155 -14.73 16.52 14.66
C ARG A 155 -13.57 16.39 15.65
N ASP A 156 -13.25 15.17 16.10
CA ASP A 156 -12.05 14.87 16.88
C ASP A 156 -10.87 14.66 15.93
N ILE A 157 -10.29 15.78 15.50
CA ILE A 157 -9.15 15.82 14.59
C ILE A 157 -7.87 15.38 15.31
N SER A 158 -7.77 15.60 16.62
CA SER A 158 -6.58 15.30 17.43
C SER A 158 -6.29 13.80 17.51
N SER A 159 -7.32 12.99 17.73
CA SER A 159 -7.17 11.52 17.76
C SER A 159 -6.79 10.95 16.39
N ALA A 160 -7.38 11.49 15.31
CA ALA A 160 -7.03 11.11 13.94
C ALA A 160 -5.58 11.47 13.59
N LEU A 161 -5.13 12.69 13.92
CA LEU A 161 -3.76 13.14 13.70
C LEU A 161 -2.74 12.25 14.44
N ASN A 162 -2.99 11.93 15.70
CA ASN A 162 -2.10 11.09 16.49
C ASN A 162 -1.97 9.69 15.89
N TRP A 163 -3.06 9.09 15.41
CA TRP A 163 -3.01 7.81 14.73
C TRP A 163 -2.17 7.87 13.44
N VAL A 164 -2.34 8.93 12.64
CA VAL A 164 -1.56 9.07 11.41
C VAL A 164 -0.07 9.22 11.72
N HIS A 165 0.27 10.02 12.72
CA HIS A 165 1.65 10.23 13.15
C HIS A 165 2.30 8.89 13.58
N GLN A 166 1.61 8.09 14.38
CA GLN A 166 2.07 6.75 14.78
C GLN A 166 2.23 5.81 13.57
N THR A 167 1.28 5.84 12.64
CA THR A 167 1.30 4.98 11.45
C THR A 167 2.43 5.34 10.49
N LEU A 168 2.71 6.64 10.31
CA LEU A 168 3.84 7.12 9.50
C LEU A 168 5.18 6.72 10.12
N GLN A 169 5.35 6.89 11.44
CA GLN A 169 6.55 6.47 12.15
C GLN A 169 6.79 4.95 12.04
N LEU A 170 5.72 4.15 12.13
CA LEU A 170 5.81 2.69 11.95
C LEU A 170 6.20 2.34 10.51
N ARG A 171 5.58 2.97 9.51
CA ARG A 171 5.93 2.76 8.09
C ARG A 171 7.38 3.13 7.79
N GLU A 172 7.89 4.20 8.38
CA GLU A 172 9.28 4.60 8.21
C GLU A 172 10.23 3.56 8.82
N LYS A 173 9.93 3.06 10.02
CA LYS A 173 10.68 1.97 10.66
C LYS A 173 10.62 0.67 9.84
N ASP A 174 9.49 0.34 9.25
CA ASP A 174 9.33 -0.87 8.43
C ASP A 174 10.06 -0.74 7.08
N SER A 175 10.05 0.46 6.47
CA SER A 175 10.85 0.77 5.27
C SER A 175 12.36 0.64 5.53
N VAL A 176 12.83 1.05 6.71
CA VAL A 176 14.23 0.89 7.12
C VAL A 176 14.58 -0.58 7.31
N LYS A 177 13.74 -1.36 7.99
CA LYS A 177 13.94 -2.81 8.15
C LYS A 177 13.94 -3.55 6.81
N GLU A 178 13.05 -3.20 5.89
CA GLU A 178 12.97 -3.83 4.58
C GLU A 178 14.24 -3.55 3.74
N LYS A 179 14.79 -2.34 3.83
CA LYS A 179 16.07 -1.98 3.20
C LYS A 179 17.25 -2.74 3.82
N GLU A 180 17.27 -2.94 5.14
CA GLU A 180 18.30 -3.76 5.79
C GLU A 180 18.22 -5.24 5.39
N VAL A 181 17.02 -5.81 5.33
CA VAL A 181 16.81 -7.19 4.87
C VAL A 181 17.28 -7.35 3.44
N LYS A 182 16.92 -6.44 2.53
CA LYS A 182 17.39 -6.45 1.14
C LYS A 182 18.92 -6.35 1.05
N LYS A 183 19.56 -5.51 1.88
CA LYS A 183 21.02 -5.36 1.92
C LYS A 183 21.73 -6.63 2.39
N LYS A 184 21.19 -7.31 3.41
CA LYS A 184 21.72 -8.60 3.90
C LYS A 184 21.59 -9.70 2.84
N LEU A 185 20.45 -9.77 2.16
CA LEU A 185 20.23 -10.75 1.09
C LEU A 185 21.21 -10.56 -0.08
N ILE A 186 21.48 -9.30 -0.46
CA ILE A 186 22.48 -8.98 -1.48
C ILE A 186 23.88 -9.40 -1.04
N GLN A 187 24.27 -9.14 0.22
CA GLN A 187 25.58 -9.57 0.74
C GLN A 187 25.75 -11.09 0.77
N GLU A 188 24.71 -11.83 1.16
CA GLU A 188 24.73 -13.30 1.18
C GLU A 188 24.82 -13.88 -0.24
N THR A 189 24.09 -13.33 -1.21
CA THR A 189 24.17 -13.77 -2.61
C THR A 189 25.56 -13.49 -3.22
N SER A 190 26.17 -12.33 -2.96
CA SER A 190 27.53 -12.04 -3.43
C SER A 190 28.58 -12.96 -2.81
N LYS A 191 28.42 -13.33 -1.53
CA LYS A 191 29.33 -14.26 -0.85
C LYS A 191 29.24 -15.67 -1.42
N ASN A 192 28.02 -16.17 -1.66
CA ASN A 192 27.80 -17.48 -2.29
C ASN A 192 28.35 -17.52 -3.72
N GLU A 193 28.23 -16.44 -4.51
CA GLU A 193 28.81 -16.39 -5.86
C GLU A 193 30.35 -16.44 -5.84
N THR A 194 30.99 -15.82 -4.85
CA THR A 194 32.45 -15.90 -4.69
C THR A 194 32.94 -17.28 -4.25
N GLU A 195 32.20 -17.98 -3.39
CA GLU A 195 32.51 -19.37 -3.00
C GLU A 195 32.37 -20.32 -4.19
N ILE A 196 31.30 -20.21 -4.98
CA ILE A 196 31.09 -21.03 -6.18
C ILE A 196 32.20 -20.79 -7.23
N LYS A 197 32.68 -19.55 -7.38
CA LYS A 197 33.81 -19.25 -8.28
C LYS A 197 35.13 -19.85 -7.79
N MET A 198 35.41 -19.78 -6.48
CA MET A 198 36.60 -20.40 -5.89
C MET A 198 36.58 -21.92 -6.03
N GLU A 199 35.45 -22.58 -5.78
CA GLU A 199 35.33 -24.03 -5.94
C GLU A 199 35.57 -24.48 -7.39
N LYS A 200 35.02 -23.76 -8.37
CA LYS A 200 35.27 -24.03 -9.78
C LYS A 200 36.73 -23.85 -10.18
N GLU A 201 37.43 -22.82 -9.67
CA GLU A 201 38.87 -22.66 -9.92
C GLU A 201 39.71 -23.78 -9.30
N ILE A 202 39.33 -24.26 -8.11
CA ILE A 202 40.01 -25.37 -7.45
C ILE A 202 39.81 -26.67 -8.26
N GLU A 203 38.61 -26.92 -8.77
CA GLU A 203 38.30 -28.07 -9.63
C GLU A 203 39.14 -28.06 -10.92
N ILE A 204 39.21 -26.90 -11.60
CA ILE A 204 39.99 -26.72 -12.84
C ILE A 204 41.48 -26.96 -12.57
N LYS A 205 42.03 -26.39 -11.49
CA LYS A 205 43.45 -26.59 -11.12
C LYS A 205 43.75 -28.06 -10.78
N LYS A 206 42.81 -28.78 -10.17
CA LYS A 206 42.94 -30.23 -9.90
C LYS A 206 42.93 -31.05 -11.19
N GLU A 207 42.09 -30.72 -12.17
CA GLU A 207 42.08 -31.38 -13.48
C GLU A 207 43.36 -31.13 -14.27
N GLU A 208 43.87 -29.89 -14.28
CA GLU A 208 45.12 -29.55 -14.96
C GLU A 208 46.33 -30.28 -14.35
N GLN A 209 46.37 -30.43 -13.02
CA GLN A 209 47.43 -31.20 -12.34
C GLN A 209 47.34 -32.70 -12.65
N LYS A 210 46.14 -33.26 -12.80
CA LYS A 210 45.97 -34.66 -13.25
C LYS A 210 46.44 -34.87 -14.68
N ARG A 211 46.15 -33.93 -15.59
CA ARG A 211 46.60 -33.98 -17.00
C ARG A 211 48.12 -33.85 -17.17
N LYS A 212 48.81 -33.17 -16.26
CA LYS A 212 50.28 -33.04 -16.26
C LYS A 212 51.02 -34.24 -15.65
N ARG A 213 50.31 -35.18 -15.02
CA ARG A 213 50.87 -36.39 -14.38
C ARG A 213 50.66 -37.68 -15.18
N ASN A 214 49.87 -37.63 -16.26
CA ASN A 214 49.75 -38.66 -17.28
C ASN A 214 50.60 -38.29 -18.50
#